data_AF-A0A954NNP4-F1
#
_entry.id   AF-A0A954NNP4-F1
#
_cell.length_a   1.000
_cell.length_b   1.000
_cell.length_c   1.000
_cell.angle_alpha   90.00
_cell.angle_beta   90.00
_cell.angle_gamma   90.00
#
_symmetry.space_group_name_H-M   'P 1'
#
loop_
_entity.id
_entity.type
_entity.pdbx_description
1 polymer ?
#
loop_
_entity_poly.entity_id
_entity_poly.type
_entity_poly.pdbx_seq_one_letter_code
_entity_poly.pdbx_strand_id
1 'polypeptide(L)'
;FIDACLSLDDLIDPFSPHIRRTPDPRKVEEEAKRRKQAQENEEKGLPEARGKFATKDYMDSFVNPPDVLKAEEEARKFHEEKREASRSFPAEPQRDILRFLLQYAPLKEWQHDILAIIRDEAYYFAPQGQTKIMNEGWASYWHSKIMTKHGLTDAEVIDYADHHSGTMAMSPQRLNPYKVGIELLRDIEERWNKGQFGPEWEACDDINERKNWDKQLGLGRDKIFEVRRIHNDVTFIDAFLTEDFCRKHKFFSFAYNEHTGDYEIASRQFEAVKQQLLTSLTNHGRPFIYVEDGNYRNRGELYLRHQYQGVELKQDYARDTLVNLQKLWGRPVHIETVIDDEQAVISFDGTTHEVRAA
;
A
#
# COMPACT_ATOMS: atom_id res chain seq x y z
N PHE A 1 5.35 -24.98 -8.25
CA PHE A 1 4.18 -24.11 -8.48
C PHE A 1 3.81 -23.40 -7.18
N ILE A 2 3.53 -24.14 -6.09
CA ILE A 2 3.26 -23.53 -4.78
C ILE A 2 4.33 -22.53 -4.34
N ASP A 3 5.62 -22.83 -4.52
CA ASP A 3 6.71 -21.89 -4.18
C ASP A 3 6.64 -20.57 -4.96
N ALA A 4 6.21 -20.64 -6.23
CA ALA A 4 6.03 -19.46 -7.05
C ALA A 4 4.84 -18.63 -6.54
N CYS A 5 3.74 -19.27 -6.14
CA CYS A 5 2.61 -18.57 -5.54
C CYS A 5 2.97 -17.94 -4.19
N LEU A 6 3.69 -18.67 -3.32
CA LEU A 6 4.15 -18.17 -2.02
C LEU A 6 5.09 -16.97 -2.15
N SER A 7 5.91 -16.92 -3.20
CA SER A 7 6.78 -15.76 -3.46
C SER A 7 6.04 -14.48 -3.87
N LEU A 8 4.73 -14.57 -4.11
CA LEU A 8 3.87 -13.47 -4.58
C LEU A 8 2.72 -13.19 -3.61
N ASP A 9 2.74 -13.81 -2.41
CA ASP A 9 1.69 -13.70 -1.40
C ASP A 9 1.42 -12.25 -0.95
N ASP A 10 2.42 -11.39 -1.13
CA ASP A 10 2.38 -9.98 -0.81
C ASP A 10 1.81 -9.07 -1.92
N LEU A 11 1.62 -9.60 -3.14
CA LEU A 11 1.05 -8.87 -4.28
C LEU A 11 -0.49 -8.88 -4.29
N ILE A 12 -1.07 -8.71 -3.10
CA ILE A 12 -2.51 -8.51 -2.88
C ILE A 12 -2.82 -7.04 -2.64
N ASP A 13 -4.09 -6.66 -2.82
CA ASP A 13 -4.60 -5.43 -2.23
C ASP A 13 -5.28 -5.77 -0.89
N PRO A 14 -4.69 -5.43 0.27
CA PRO A 14 -5.26 -5.73 1.59
C PRO A 14 -6.67 -5.18 1.79
N PHE A 15 -7.03 -4.13 1.06
CA PHE A 15 -8.33 -3.47 1.17
C PHE A 15 -9.38 -4.01 0.19
N SER A 16 -9.00 -4.88 -0.76
CA SER A 16 -9.94 -5.41 -1.75
C SER A 16 -11.16 -6.14 -1.14
N PRO A 17 -11.09 -6.84 0.01
CA PRO A 17 -12.27 -7.45 0.63
C PRO A 17 -13.28 -6.43 1.15
N HIS A 18 -12.83 -5.21 1.43
CA HIS A 18 -13.63 -4.15 2.07
C HIS A 18 -14.08 -3.07 1.08
N ILE A 19 -13.49 -3.01 -0.11
CA ILE A 19 -13.78 -2.00 -1.14
C ILE A 19 -14.37 -2.67 -2.37
N ARG A 20 -15.55 -2.20 -2.82
CA ARG A 20 -16.10 -2.56 -4.14
C ARG A 20 -15.46 -1.68 -5.20
N ARG A 21 -14.34 -2.13 -5.79
CA ARG A 21 -13.64 -1.42 -6.88
C ARG A 21 -14.23 -1.72 -8.25
N THR A 22 -14.64 -2.95 -8.50
CA THR A 22 -15.28 -3.32 -9.76
C THR A 22 -16.74 -2.88 -9.74
N PRO A 23 -17.24 -2.16 -10.76
CA PRO A 23 -18.67 -1.96 -10.95
C PRO A 23 -19.39 -3.31 -10.98
N ASP A 24 -20.62 -3.37 -10.47
CA ASP A 24 -21.46 -4.57 -10.51
C ASP A 24 -21.38 -5.21 -11.91
N PRO A 25 -21.03 -6.51 -12.05
CA PRO A 25 -20.94 -7.19 -13.33
C PRO A 25 -22.16 -6.96 -14.23
N ARG A 26 -23.35 -6.80 -13.62
CA ARG A 26 -24.59 -6.45 -14.32
C ARG A 26 -24.52 -5.09 -14.99
N LYS A 27 -23.93 -4.09 -14.34
CA LYS A 27 -23.73 -2.74 -14.90
C LYS A 27 -22.71 -2.75 -16.03
N VAL A 28 -21.64 -3.54 -15.91
CA VAL A 28 -20.64 -3.70 -16.98
C VAL A 28 -21.26 -4.39 -18.20
N GLU A 29 -22.06 -5.43 -17.97
CA GLU A 29 -22.80 -6.13 -19.04
C GLU A 29 -23.86 -5.24 -19.68
N GLU A 30 -24.57 -4.42 -18.90
CA GLU A 30 -25.51 -3.41 -19.39
C GLU A 30 -24.82 -2.32 -20.21
N GLU A 31 -23.65 -1.83 -19.78
CA GLU A 31 -22.85 -0.88 -20.57
C GLU A 31 -22.32 -1.51 -21.86
N ALA A 32 -21.85 -2.75 -21.81
CA ALA A 32 -21.39 -3.49 -22.99
C ALA A 32 -22.55 -3.72 -23.98
N LYS A 33 -23.76 -4.07 -23.48
CA LYS A 33 -24.99 -4.18 -24.28
C LYS A 33 -25.39 -2.84 -24.87
N ARG A 34 -25.35 -1.76 -24.09
CA ARG A 34 -25.63 -0.40 -24.59
C ARG A 34 -24.64 0.03 -25.67
N ARG A 35 -23.34 -0.27 -25.52
CA ARG A 35 -22.31 0.02 -26.53
C ARG A 35 -22.50 -0.80 -27.80
N LYS A 36 -22.78 -2.10 -27.68
CA LYS A 36 -23.12 -2.95 -28.83
C LYS A 36 -24.38 -2.47 -29.54
N GLN A 37 -25.40 -2.08 -28.78
CA GLN A 37 -26.65 -1.57 -29.34
C GLN A 37 -26.46 -0.19 -29.99
N ALA A 38 -25.58 0.65 -29.46
CA ALA A 38 -25.20 1.91 -30.10
C ALA A 38 -24.44 1.68 -31.42
N GLN A 39 -23.49 0.74 -31.44
CA GLN A 39 -22.78 0.35 -32.67
C GLN A 39 -23.72 -0.27 -33.71
N GLU A 40 -24.63 -1.16 -33.30
CA GLU A 40 -25.63 -1.75 -34.21
C GLU A 40 -26.60 -0.69 -34.75
N ASN A 41 -26.95 0.32 -33.94
CA ASN A 41 -27.81 1.42 -34.39
C ASN A 41 -27.07 2.34 -35.38
N GLU A 42 -25.76 2.54 -35.20
CA GLU A 42 -24.90 3.24 -36.18
C GLU A 42 -24.77 2.45 -37.50
N GLU A 43 -24.53 1.13 -37.45
CA GLU A 43 -24.47 0.28 -38.65
C GLU A 43 -25.81 0.21 -39.41
N LYS A 44 -26.94 0.28 -38.70
CA LYS A 44 -28.29 0.21 -39.28
C LYS A 44 -28.82 1.56 -39.77
N GLY A 45 -28.05 2.66 -39.66
CA GLY A 45 -28.44 3.98 -40.15
C GLY A 45 -29.71 4.54 -39.49
N LEU A 46 -30.05 4.12 -38.27
CA LEU A 46 -31.18 4.63 -37.51
C LEU A 46 -30.84 6.03 -36.94
N PRO A 47 -31.82 6.95 -36.83
CA PRO A 47 -31.60 8.40 -36.83
C PRO A 47 -31.13 8.98 -35.49
N GLU A 48 -30.01 8.49 -34.97
CA GLU A 48 -29.12 9.27 -34.09
C GLU A 48 -27.72 9.40 -34.70
N ALA A 49 -27.65 9.51 -36.04
CA ALA A 49 -26.45 9.93 -36.74
C ALA A 49 -26.12 11.39 -36.38
N ARG A 50 -25.50 11.58 -35.21
CA ARG A 50 -24.93 12.85 -34.79
C ARG A 50 -23.84 13.23 -35.81
N GLY A 51 -24.14 14.25 -36.61
CA GLY A 51 -23.27 14.78 -37.66
C GLY A 51 -24.06 15.49 -38.77
N LYS A 52 -25.29 15.03 -39.06
CA LYS A 52 -26.14 15.63 -40.10
C LYS A 52 -27.21 16.53 -39.48
N PHE A 53 -27.23 17.81 -39.85
CA PHE A 53 -28.30 18.72 -39.41
C PHE A 53 -29.61 18.38 -40.14
N ALA A 54 -30.73 18.36 -39.41
CA ALA A 54 -32.04 18.10 -39.99
C ALA A 54 -32.45 19.25 -40.93
N THR A 55 -32.59 18.97 -42.22
CA THR A 55 -32.94 19.96 -43.24
C THR A 55 -33.90 19.40 -44.29
N LYS A 56 -34.52 20.31 -45.07
CA LYS A 56 -35.35 19.94 -46.24
C LYS A 56 -34.44 19.52 -47.40
N ASP A 57 -34.89 18.58 -48.24
CA ASP A 57 -34.10 17.95 -49.33
C ASP A 57 -33.29 18.93 -50.20
N TYR A 58 -33.83 20.12 -50.46
CA TYR A 58 -33.17 21.12 -51.31
C TYR A 58 -32.06 21.94 -50.60
N MET A 59 -32.00 21.91 -49.27
CA MET A 59 -30.97 22.59 -48.47
C MET A 59 -29.90 21.65 -47.93
N ASP A 60 -30.09 20.35 -48.07
CA ASP A 60 -29.24 19.34 -47.46
C ASP A 60 -27.79 19.41 -47.96
N SER A 61 -27.59 19.63 -49.26
CA SER A 61 -26.24 19.77 -49.84
C SER A 61 -25.49 21.03 -49.40
N PHE A 62 -26.21 22.07 -48.96
CA PHE A 62 -25.63 23.36 -48.55
C PHE A 62 -25.39 23.41 -47.04
N VAL A 63 -26.28 22.78 -46.25
CA VAL A 63 -26.19 22.73 -44.79
C VAL A 63 -25.33 21.56 -44.32
N ASN A 64 -25.29 20.46 -45.08
CA ASN A 64 -24.48 19.27 -44.81
C ASN A 64 -23.58 18.94 -46.02
N PRO A 65 -22.54 19.73 -46.31
CA PRO A 65 -21.64 19.46 -47.42
C PRO A 65 -21.01 18.05 -47.31
N PRO A 66 -21.09 17.20 -48.36
CA PRO A 66 -20.63 15.81 -48.31
C PRO A 66 -19.14 15.66 -47.95
N ASP A 67 -18.32 16.62 -48.37
CA ASP A 67 -16.86 16.58 -48.15
C ASP A 67 -16.49 16.87 -46.69
N VAL A 68 -17.26 17.73 -46.01
CA VAL A 68 -17.06 18.07 -44.58
C VAL A 68 -17.52 16.93 -43.69
N LEU A 69 -18.66 16.31 -44.00
CA LEU A 69 -19.16 15.14 -43.27
C LEU A 69 -18.21 13.95 -43.36
N LYS A 70 -17.62 13.69 -44.53
CA LYS A 70 -16.61 12.64 -44.69
C LYS A 70 -15.35 12.92 -43.87
N ALA A 71 -14.86 14.15 -43.89
CA ALA A 71 -13.68 14.53 -43.10
C ALA A 71 -13.94 14.41 -41.58
N GLU A 72 -15.15 14.78 -41.12
CA GLU A 72 -15.56 14.58 -39.72
C GLU A 72 -15.70 13.10 -39.35
N GLU A 73 -16.29 12.26 -40.21
CA GLU A 73 -16.37 10.82 -40.01
C GLU A 73 -14.99 10.15 -39.97
N GLU A 74 -14.08 10.53 -40.86
CA GLU A 74 -12.70 10.04 -40.89
C GLU A 74 -11.92 10.47 -39.65
N ALA A 75 -12.03 11.74 -39.24
CA ALA A 75 -11.43 12.23 -37.99
C ALA A 75 -12.01 11.52 -36.75
N ARG A 76 -13.31 11.23 -36.76
CA ARG A 76 -14.00 10.53 -35.67
C ARG A 76 -13.57 9.06 -35.60
N LYS A 77 -13.51 8.37 -36.73
CA LYS A 77 -12.96 7.00 -36.82
C LYS A 77 -11.50 6.97 -36.36
N PHE A 78 -10.68 7.90 -36.81
CA PHE A 78 -9.29 8.02 -36.35
C PHE A 78 -9.21 8.25 -34.84
N HIS A 79 -10.05 9.12 -34.27
CA HIS A 79 -10.10 9.35 -32.83
C HIS A 79 -10.63 8.13 -32.05
N GLU A 80 -11.61 7.39 -32.58
CA GLU A 80 -12.11 6.16 -31.98
C GLU A 80 -11.09 5.04 -32.03
N GLU A 81 -10.46 4.79 -33.19
CA GLU A 81 -9.37 3.84 -33.34
C GLU A 81 -8.21 4.16 -32.41
N LYS A 82 -7.85 5.44 -32.28
CA LYS A 82 -6.80 5.88 -31.33
C LYS A 82 -7.22 5.68 -29.88
N ARG A 83 -8.50 5.84 -29.56
CA ARG A 83 -9.06 5.62 -28.21
C ARG A 83 -9.23 4.14 -27.87
N GLU A 84 -9.50 3.30 -28.86
CA GLU A 84 -9.55 1.84 -28.72
C GLU A 84 -8.15 1.24 -28.64
N ALA A 85 -7.19 1.76 -29.43
CA ALA A 85 -5.78 1.42 -29.32
C ALA A 85 -5.17 1.85 -27.98
N SER A 86 -5.72 2.88 -27.33
CA SER A 86 -5.30 3.31 -25.99
C SER A 86 -6.08 2.63 -24.84
N ARG A 87 -7.00 1.71 -25.10
CA ARG A 87 -7.67 0.96 -24.04
C ARG A 87 -6.72 -0.11 -23.50
N SER A 88 -6.21 0.11 -22.29
CA SER A 88 -5.54 -0.94 -21.53
C SER A 88 -6.57 -1.93 -20.99
N PHE A 89 -6.20 -3.21 -20.91
CA PHE A 89 -6.93 -4.21 -20.16
C PHE A 89 -6.09 -4.56 -18.94
N PRO A 90 -6.51 -4.33 -17.70
CA PRO A 90 -7.83 -3.88 -17.26
C PRO A 90 -8.07 -2.38 -17.51
N ALA A 91 -9.35 -1.97 -17.51
CA ALA A 91 -9.75 -0.57 -17.75
C ALA A 91 -9.20 0.42 -16.71
N GLU A 92 -8.94 -0.08 -15.49
CA GLU A 92 -8.25 0.65 -14.44
C GLU A 92 -7.13 -0.22 -13.87
N PRO A 93 -5.96 0.36 -13.53
CA PRO A 93 -4.86 -0.39 -12.95
C PRO A 93 -5.28 -1.17 -11.69
N GLN A 94 -4.95 -2.46 -11.63
CA GLN A 94 -5.34 -3.34 -10.53
C GLN A 94 -4.17 -3.59 -9.59
N ARG A 95 -4.36 -3.29 -8.30
CA ARG A 95 -3.34 -3.56 -7.27
C ARG A 95 -3.27 -5.03 -6.85
N ASP A 96 -4.41 -5.72 -6.85
CA ASP A 96 -4.49 -7.12 -6.45
C ASP A 96 -4.07 -8.03 -7.61
N ILE A 97 -2.76 -8.29 -7.69
CA ILE A 97 -2.16 -9.06 -8.78
C ILE A 97 -2.58 -10.52 -8.67
N LEU A 98 -2.62 -11.08 -7.46
CA LEU A 98 -3.07 -12.47 -7.28
C LEU A 98 -4.51 -12.67 -7.75
N ARG A 99 -5.41 -11.73 -7.45
CA ARG A 99 -6.78 -11.76 -7.98
C ARG A 99 -6.80 -11.64 -9.50
N PHE A 100 -5.99 -10.75 -10.06
CA PHE A 100 -5.90 -10.59 -11.52
C PHE A 100 -5.46 -11.90 -12.19
N LEU A 101 -4.46 -12.58 -11.63
CA LEU A 101 -4.00 -13.88 -12.11
C LEU A 101 -5.10 -14.94 -11.98
N LEU A 102 -5.82 -15.02 -10.86
CA LEU A 102 -6.94 -15.96 -10.69
C LEU A 102 -8.02 -15.76 -11.76
N GLN A 103 -8.28 -14.52 -12.16
CA GLN A 103 -9.35 -14.19 -13.11
C GLN A 103 -8.96 -14.41 -14.57
N TYR A 104 -7.70 -14.17 -14.92
CA TYR A 104 -7.30 -14.03 -16.32
C TYR A 104 -6.11 -14.89 -16.73
N ALA A 105 -5.32 -15.41 -15.79
CA ALA A 105 -4.19 -16.27 -16.15
C ALA A 105 -4.69 -17.66 -16.59
N PRO A 106 -3.98 -18.30 -17.55
CA PRO A 106 -4.35 -19.62 -18.07
C PRO A 106 -3.96 -20.75 -17.10
N LEU A 107 -4.55 -20.75 -15.90
CA LEU A 107 -4.28 -21.71 -14.83
C LEU A 107 -5.13 -22.98 -15.01
N LYS A 108 -4.54 -24.13 -14.67
CA LYS A 108 -5.31 -25.39 -14.48
C LYS A 108 -6.18 -25.28 -13.22
N GLU A 109 -7.24 -26.08 -13.12
CA GLU A 109 -8.16 -26.08 -11.96
C GLU A 109 -7.41 -26.19 -10.62
N TRP A 110 -6.51 -27.18 -10.47
CA TRP A 110 -5.73 -27.33 -9.24
C TRP A 110 -4.75 -26.16 -8.98
N GLN A 111 -4.27 -25.48 -10.02
CA GLN A 111 -3.39 -24.31 -9.88
C GLN A 111 -4.17 -23.10 -9.38
N HIS A 112 -5.39 -22.92 -9.90
CA HIS A 112 -6.33 -21.90 -9.46
C HIS A 112 -6.67 -22.10 -7.97
N ASP A 113 -6.97 -23.33 -7.55
CA ASP A 113 -7.28 -23.63 -6.14
C ASP A 113 -6.12 -23.30 -5.20
N ILE A 114 -4.89 -23.69 -5.56
CA ILE A 114 -3.71 -23.38 -4.74
C ILE A 114 -3.49 -21.86 -4.63
N LEU A 115 -3.60 -21.14 -5.75
CA LEU A 115 -3.42 -19.69 -5.77
C LEU A 115 -4.51 -18.97 -4.95
N ALA A 116 -5.74 -19.48 -4.99
CA ALA A 116 -6.86 -18.96 -4.20
C ALA A 116 -6.62 -19.16 -2.70
N ILE A 117 -6.17 -20.35 -2.28
CA ILE A 117 -5.82 -20.63 -0.87
C ILE A 117 -4.74 -19.68 -0.37
N ILE A 118 -3.67 -19.49 -1.16
CA ILE A 118 -2.57 -18.60 -0.79
C ILE A 118 -3.03 -17.14 -0.68
N ARG A 119 -3.89 -16.70 -1.62
CA ARG A 119 -4.47 -15.36 -1.56
C ARG A 119 -5.34 -15.18 -0.30
N ASP A 120 -6.14 -16.17 0.06
CA ASP A 120 -6.97 -16.13 1.27
C ASP A 120 -6.12 -16.13 2.55
N GLU A 121 -5.04 -16.91 2.59
CA GLU A 121 -4.05 -16.90 3.67
C GLU A 121 -3.36 -15.53 3.80
N ALA A 122 -2.98 -14.90 2.68
CA ALA A 122 -2.39 -13.56 2.69
C ALA A 122 -3.34 -12.52 3.33
N TYR A 123 -4.65 -12.64 3.10
CA TYR A 123 -5.64 -11.79 3.78
C TYR A 123 -5.77 -12.04 5.27
N TYR A 124 -5.60 -13.28 5.73
CA TYR A 124 -5.58 -13.59 7.15
C TYR A 124 -4.42 -12.88 7.86
N PHE A 125 -3.24 -12.83 7.24
CA PHE A 125 -2.05 -12.21 7.84
C PHE A 125 -1.94 -10.69 7.59
N ALA A 126 -2.66 -10.13 6.62
CA ALA A 126 -2.58 -8.71 6.30
C ALA A 126 -2.89 -7.79 7.51
N PRO A 127 -3.94 -8.01 8.32
CA PRO A 127 -4.19 -7.23 9.54
C PRO A 127 -3.08 -7.38 10.59
N GLN A 128 -2.51 -8.58 10.73
CA GLN A 128 -1.42 -8.84 11.68
C GLN A 128 -0.17 -8.03 11.32
N GLY A 129 0.14 -7.92 10.02
CA GLY A 129 1.20 -7.04 9.54
C GLY A 129 0.92 -5.58 9.87
N GLN A 130 -0.33 -5.12 9.74
CA GLN A 130 -0.70 -3.69 9.93
C GLN A 130 -0.66 -3.24 11.39
N THR A 131 -0.64 -4.20 12.33
CA THR A 131 -0.74 -3.96 13.78
C THR A 131 0.40 -4.63 14.53
N LYS A 132 1.54 -4.88 13.88
CA LYS A 132 2.66 -5.61 14.44
C LYS A 132 3.22 -4.92 15.68
N ILE A 133 3.58 -3.63 15.59
CA ILE A 133 4.10 -2.84 16.73
C ILE A 133 3.07 -2.82 17.86
N MET A 134 1.80 -2.57 17.53
CA MET A 134 0.73 -2.51 18.53
C MET A 134 0.50 -3.86 19.21
N ASN A 135 0.46 -4.97 18.46
CA ASN A 135 0.22 -6.30 18.99
C ASN A 135 1.38 -6.79 19.86
N GLU A 136 2.61 -6.63 19.39
CA GLU A 136 3.83 -6.96 20.13
C GLU A 136 3.93 -6.10 21.40
N GLY A 137 3.68 -4.80 21.27
CA GLY A 137 3.61 -3.87 22.40
C GLY A 137 2.53 -4.22 23.41
N TRP A 138 1.33 -4.58 22.97
CA TRP A 138 0.20 -4.94 23.82
C TRP A 138 0.46 -6.24 24.59
N ALA A 139 1.01 -7.24 23.91
CA ALA A 139 1.44 -8.48 24.55
C ALA A 139 2.51 -8.20 25.62
N SER A 140 3.56 -7.46 25.28
CA SER A 140 4.62 -7.09 26.22
C SER A 140 4.10 -6.27 27.40
N TYR A 141 3.16 -5.35 27.14
CA TYR A 141 2.54 -4.51 28.16
C TYR A 141 1.82 -5.37 29.21
N TRP A 142 0.94 -6.29 28.77
CA TRP A 142 0.19 -7.14 29.69
C TRP A 142 1.04 -8.19 30.33
N HIS A 143 1.94 -8.82 29.58
CA HIS A 143 2.92 -9.77 30.12
C HIS A 143 3.69 -9.12 31.26
N SER A 144 4.27 -7.94 31.03
CA SER A 144 5.01 -7.21 32.07
C SER A 144 4.13 -6.85 33.26
N LYS A 145 2.93 -6.33 33.02
CA LYS A 145 2.02 -5.94 34.09
C LYS A 145 1.56 -7.14 34.94
N ILE A 146 1.26 -8.28 34.33
CA ILE A 146 0.84 -9.50 35.02
C ILE A 146 2.01 -10.02 35.85
N MET A 147 3.19 -10.18 35.24
CA MET A 147 4.38 -10.68 35.95
C MET A 147 4.70 -9.79 37.14
N THR A 148 4.87 -8.48 36.95
CA THR A 148 5.33 -7.59 38.03
C THR A 148 4.30 -7.29 39.12
N LYS A 149 3.00 -7.58 38.91
CA LYS A 149 1.94 -7.28 39.90
C LYS A 149 1.29 -8.50 40.52
N HIS A 150 1.29 -9.63 39.82
CA HIS A 150 0.44 -10.78 40.18
C HIS A 150 1.11 -12.14 40.00
N GLY A 151 2.05 -12.25 39.06
CA GLY A 151 2.61 -13.54 38.66
C GLY A 151 3.96 -13.89 39.28
N LEU A 152 4.79 -12.89 39.57
CA LEU A 152 6.18 -13.07 39.92
C LEU A 152 6.41 -13.07 41.43
N THR A 153 7.29 -13.95 41.90
CA THR A 153 7.82 -13.93 43.26
C THR A 153 9.14 -13.16 43.33
N ASP A 154 9.50 -12.64 44.51
CA ASP A 154 10.73 -11.86 44.71
C ASP A 154 12.00 -12.59 44.23
N ALA A 155 12.01 -13.92 44.26
CA ALA A 155 13.12 -14.75 43.81
C ALA A 155 13.31 -14.75 42.29
N GLU A 156 12.26 -14.51 41.51
CA GLU A 156 12.25 -14.63 40.04
C GLU A 156 12.47 -13.28 39.34
N VAL A 157 12.57 -12.17 40.10
CA VAL A 157 12.65 -10.80 39.54
C VAL A 157 13.80 -10.67 38.55
N ILE A 158 14.96 -11.22 38.89
CA ILE A 158 16.18 -11.10 38.08
C ILE A 158 16.03 -11.90 36.79
N ASP A 159 15.57 -13.15 36.88
CA ASP A 159 15.38 -14.02 35.72
C ASP A 159 14.34 -13.44 34.74
N TYR A 160 13.22 -12.92 35.27
CA TYR A 160 12.23 -12.22 34.46
C TYR A 160 12.82 -10.97 33.80
N ALA A 161 13.56 -10.15 34.54
CA ALA A 161 14.16 -8.93 34.02
C ALA A 161 15.17 -9.23 32.91
N ASP A 162 16.00 -10.25 33.07
CA ASP A 162 16.96 -10.70 32.06
C ASP A 162 16.23 -11.15 30.78
N HIS A 163 15.27 -12.07 30.89
CA HIS A 163 14.47 -12.56 29.76
C HIS A 163 13.68 -11.45 29.06
N HIS A 164 13.00 -10.59 29.82
CA HIS A 164 12.24 -9.48 29.27
C HIS A 164 13.17 -8.48 28.57
N SER A 165 14.31 -8.13 29.17
CA SER A 165 15.27 -7.21 28.56
C SER A 165 15.82 -7.75 27.22
N GLY A 166 16.05 -9.06 27.12
CA GLY A 166 16.46 -9.71 25.87
C GLY A 166 15.42 -9.59 24.76
N THR A 167 14.15 -9.80 25.07
CA THR A 167 13.04 -9.65 24.09
C THR A 167 12.86 -8.19 23.66
N MET A 168 13.11 -7.24 24.58
CA MET A 168 12.93 -5.81 24.36
C MET A 168 14.22 -5.10 23.91
N ALA A 169 15.30 -5.85 23.68
CA ALA A 169 16.58 -5.30 23.29
C ALA A 169 16.45 -4.62 21.93
N MET A 170 16.97 -3.40 21.83
CA MET A 170 16.94 -2.61 20.59
C MET A 170 18.36 -2.29 20.16
N SER A 171 18.69 -2.66 18.92
CA SER A 171 19.95 -2.25 18.29
C SER A 171 19.85 -0.81 17.77
N PRO A 172 20.97 -0.07 17.65
CA PRO A 172 20.97 1.27 17.04
C PRO A 172 20.39 1.30 15.61
N GLN A 173 20.51 0.20 14.86
CA GLN A 173 20.14 0.12 13.44
C GLN A 173 18.74 -0.44 13.18
N ARG A 174 18.11 -1.13 14.15
CA ARG A 174 16.78 -1.72 13.99
C ARG A 174 15.88 -1.38 15.17
N LEU A 175 14.70 -0.86 14.84
CA LEU A 175 13.61 -0.67 15.79
C LEU A 175 13.05 -2.04 16.20
N ASN A 176 12.94 -2.26 17.50
CA ASN A 176 12.27 -3.43 18.05
C ASN A 176 10.78 -3.08 18.29
N PRO A 177 9.82 -3.75 17.61
CA PRO A 177 8.42 -3.39 17.72
C PRO A 177 7.87 -3.64 19.14
N TYR A 178 8.33 -4.67 19.84
CA TYR A 178 7.98 -4.88 21.25
C TYR A 178 8.42 -3.69 22.13
N LYS A 179 9.66 -3.21 21.95
CA LYS A 179 10.21 -2.08 22.72
C LYS A 179 9.44 -0.79 22.44
N VAL A 180 9.21 -0.45 21.18
CA VAL A 180 8.48 0.77 20.81
C VAL A 180 7.03 0.69 21.31
N GLY A 181 6.37 -0.43 21.06
CA GLY A 181 4.96 -0.62 21.40
C GLY A 181 4.68 -0.57 22.90
N ILE A 182 5.46 -1.27 23.74
CA ILE A 182 5.22 -1.24 25.20
C ILE A 182 5.42 0.16 25.76
N GLU A 183 6.47 0.86 25.33
CA GLU A 183 6.85 2.14 25.91
C GLU A 183 5.84 3.20 25.49
N LEU A 184 5.38 3.17 24.24
CA LEU A 184 4.29 4.05 23.80
C LEU A 184 2.99 3.78 24.57
N LEU A 185 2.61 2.52 24.79
CA LEU A 185 1.40 2.22 25.57
C LEU A 185 1.50 2.70 27.02
N ARG A 186 2.67 2.55 27.65
CA ARG A 186 2.94 3.07 29.00
C ARG A 186 2.90 4.60 29.04
N ASP A 187 3.48 5.25 28.03
CA ASP A 187 3.49 6.70 27.89
C ASP A 187 2.07 7.26 27.70
N ILE A 188 1.25 6.64 26.85
CA ILE A 188 -0.15 7.01 26.65
C ILE A 188 -0.93 6.87 27.96
N GLU A 189 -0.79 5.75 28.65
CA GLU A 189 -1.46 5.55 29.93
C GLU A 189 -1.02 6.60 30.97
N GLU A 190 0.28 6.89 31.07
CA GLU A 190 0.82 7.89 31.99
C GLU A 190 0.26 9.29 31.67
N ARG A 191 0.31 9.72 30.40
CA ARG A 191 -0.17 11.03 29.96
C ARG A 191 -1.65 11.21 30.26
N TRP A 192 -2.49 10.21 29.98
CA TRP A 192 -3.92 10.31 30.24
C TRP A 192 -4.28 10.22 31.72
N ASN A 193 -3.50 9.50 32.54
CA ASN A 193 -3.68 9.51 33.98
C ASN A 193 -3.36 10.89 34.58
N LYS A 194 -2.29 11.55 34.11
CA LYS A 194 -1.84 12.86 34.59
C LYS A 194 -2.55 14.04 33.92
N GLY A 195 -3.32 13.82 32.86
CA GLY A 195 -3.96 14.89 32.09
C GLY A 195 -2.99 15.71 31.23
N GLN A 196 -1.91 15.10 30.75
CA GLN A 196 -0.89 15.70 29.88
C GLN A 196 -1.31 15.64 28.41
N PHE A 197 -2.48 16.19 28.10
CA PHE A 197 -3.05 16.26 26.76
C PHE A 197 -3.97 17.47 26.61
N GLY A 198 -4.21 17.89 25.37
CA GLY A 198 -5.10 18.99 25.03
C GLY A 198 -4.46 20.38 25.15
N PRO A 199 -5.24 21.45 24.87
CA PRO A 199 -4.71 22.80 24.68
C PRO A 199 -3.95 23.35 25.89
N GLU A 200 -4.41 23.06 27.11
CA GLU A 200 -3.77 23.55 28.33
C GLU A 200 -2.37 22.95 28.54
N TRP A 201 -2.19 21.68 28.18
CA TRP A 201 -0.88 21.02 28.24
C TRP A 201 0.05 21.53 27.13
N GLU A 202 -0.48 21.66 25.91
CA GLU A 202 0.29 22.13 24.75
C GLU A 202 0.74 23.58 24.89
N ALA A 203 -0.06 24.43 25.55
CA ALA A 203 0.27 25.83 25.83
C ALA A 203 1.20 26.03 27.05
N CYS A 204 1.52 24.97 27.80
CA CYS A 204 2.40 25.07 28.96
C CYS A 204 3.86 25.08 28.51
N ASP A 205 4.47 26.27 28.52
CA ASP A 205 5.89 26.49 28.19
C ASP A 205 6.81 26.39 29.43
N ASP A 206 6.27 26.41 30.65
CA ASP A 206 7.07 26.30 31.87
C ASP A 206 7.51 24.84 32.13
N ILE A 207 8.82 24.61 32.09
CA ILE A 207 9.46 23.31 32.32
C ILE A 207 9.14 22.74 33.72
N ASN A 208 9.05 23.59 34.75
CA ASN A 208 8.77 23.14 36.11
C ASN A 208 7.31 22.72 36.27
N GLU A 209 6.40 23.46 35.64
CA GLU A 209 4.98 23.14 35.63
C GLU A 209 4.71 21.84 34.87
N ARG A 210 5.31 21.67 33.67
CA ARG A 210 5.21 20.42 32.89
C ARG A 210 5.70 19.19 33.66
N LYS A 211 6.80 19.31 34.42
CA LYS A 211 7.36 18.20 35.21
C LYS A 211 6.44 17.77 36.35
N ASN A 212 5.78 18.72 36.99
CA ASN A 212 4.89 18.48 38.13
C ASN A 212 3.41 18.34 37.72
N TRP A 213 3.13 18.32 36.42
CA TRP A 213 1.77 18.24 35.89
C TRP A 213 1.13 16.90 36.23
N ASP A 214 0.13 16.95 37.11
CA ASP A 214 -0.70 15.81 37.47
C ASP A 214 -2.10 16.27 37.89
N LYS A 215 -3.07 16.09 36.99
CA LYS A 215 -4.48 16.33 37.24
C LYS A 215 -5.21 15.12 37.85
N GLN A 216 -4.50 13.99 38.04
CA GLN A 216 -5.03 12.76 38.63
C GLN A 216 -6.34 12.27 38.00
N LEU A 217 -6.45 12.39 36.67
CA LEU A 217 -7.67 12.05 35.93
C LEU A 217 -7.93 10.54 35.88
N GLY A 218 -6.89 9.71 35.95
CA GLY A 218 -7.02 8.25 35.96
C GLY A 218 -7.57 7.63 34.66
N LEU A 219 -7.60 8.39 33.55
CA LEU A 219 -8.21 7.97 32.27
C LEU A 219 -7.29 7.10 31.39
N GLY A 220 -6.07 6.81 31.85
CA GLY A 220 -5.05 6.16 31.03
C GLY A 220 -5.41 4.74 30.59
N ARG A 221 -6.12 3.99 31.45
CA ARG A 221 -6.53 2.63 31.13
C ARG A 221 -7.53 2.60 29.99
N ASP A 222 -8.57 3.41 30.06
CA ASP A 222 -9.60 3.47 29.03
C ASP A 222 -9.00 3.94 27.70
N LYS A 223 -8.04 4.89 27.76
CA LYS A 223 -7.37 5.37 26.57
C LYS A 223 -6.58 4.30 25.84
N ILE A 224 -5.77 3.48 26.52
CA ILE A 224 -5.00 2.44 25.81
C ILE A 224 -5.90 1.37 25.18
N PHE A 225 -7.08 1.10 25.75
CA PHE A 225 -8.07 0.21 25.14
C PHE A 225 -8.76 0.84 23.93
N GLU A 226 -9.07 2.14 23.98
CA GLU A 226 -9.55 2.92 22.83
C GLU A 226 -8.53 2.90 21.70
N VAL A 227 -7.26 3.17 22.01
CA VAL A 227 -6.15 3.17 21.05
C VAL A 227 -6.03 1.82 20.35
N ARG A 228 -6.04 0.72 21.11
CA ARG A 228 -6.03 -0.64 20.55
C ARG A 228 -7.20 -0.93 19.61
N ARG A 229 -8.37 -0.33 19.85
CA ARG A 229 -9.57 -0.59 19.05
C ARG A 229 -9.57 0.16 17.71
N ILE A 230 -8.97 1.34 17.66
CA ILE A 230 -9.13 2.28 16.54
C ILE A 230 -7.88 2.35 15.65
N HIS A 231 -6.69 2.23 16.24
CA HIS A 231 -5.45 2.49 15.52
C HIS A 231 -4.85 1.23 14.88
N ASN A 232 -4.09 1.44 13.82
CA ASN A 232 -3.10 0.51 13.29
C ASN A 232 -1.70 1.09 13.52
N ASP A 233 -0.64 0.38 13.16
CA ASP A 233 0.74 0.83 13.45
C ASP A 233 1.04 2.22 12.86
N VAL A 234 0.54 2.52 11.65
CA VAL A 234 0.75 3.82 11.00
C VAL A 234 0.10 4.93 11.83
N THR A 235 -1.20 4.81 12.14
CA THR A 235 -1.93 5.84 12.89
C THR A 235 -1.53 5.87 14.37
N PHE A 236 -1.03 4.77 14.92
CA PHE A 236 -0.52 4.68 16.28
C PHE A 236 0.79 5.46 16.42
N ILE A 237 1.73 5.23 15.52
CA ILE A 237 2.98 5.99 15.47
C ILE A 237 2.71 7.46 15.14
N ASP A 238 1.84 7.74 14.18
CA ASP A 238 1.55 9.13 13.81
C ASP A 238 0.91 9.93 14.96
N ALA A 239 -0.07 9.35 15.66
CA ALA A 239 -0.77 10.06 16.73
C ALA A 239 0.01 10.15 18.05
N PHE A 240 0.81 9.13 18.40
CA PHE A 240 1.35 9.01 19.76
C PHE A 240 2.88 9.06 19.88
N LEU A 241 3.63 8.89 18.79
CA LEU A 241 5.08 9.07 18.81
C LEU A 241 5.39 10.57 18.83
N THR A 242 5.83 11.07 19.99
CA THR A 242 6.21 12.48 20.19
C THR A 242 7.72 12.65 20.31
N GLU A 243 8.20 13.87 20.09
CA GLU A 243 9.61 14.19 20.28
C GLU A 243 10.06 13.97 21.72
N ASP A 244 9.24 14.39 22.70
CA ASP A 244 9.48 14.17 24.13
C ASP A 244 9.65 12.68 24.46
N PHE A 245 8.80 11.83 23.87
CA PHE A 245 8.89 10.38 24.01
C PHE A 245 10.21 9.85 23.43
N CYS A 246 10.56 10.25 22.21
CA CYS A 246 11.80 9.82 21.59
C CYS A 246 13.04 10.24 22.40
N ARG A 247 13.05 11.46 22.92
CA ARG A 247 14.11 11.96 23.81
C ARG A 247 14.20 11.16 25.11
N LYS A 248 13.06 10.91 25.78
CA LYS A 248 12.98 10.13 27.04
C LYS A 248 13.53 8.71 26.88
N HIS A 249 13.15 8.04 25.79
CA HIS A 249 13.52 6.66 25.52
C HIS A 249 14.81 6.52 24.68
N LYS A 250 15.46 7.64 24.34
CA LYS A 250 16.67 7.70 23.50
C LYS A 250 16.49 7.02 22.14
N PHE A 251 15.27 7.03 21.61
CA PHE A 251 15.00 6.60 20.23
C PHE A 251 15.70 7.59 19.28
N PHE A 252 16.43 7.07 18.27
CA PHE A 252 17.09 7.83 17.19
C PHE A 252 18.40 8.58 17.51
N SER A 253 19.23 8.03 18.39
CA SER A 253 20.44 8.73 18.89
C SER A 253 21.67 8.75 17.95
N PHE A 254 21.63 8.29 16.69
CA PHE A 254 22.89 7.98 15.99
C PHE A 254 22.88 8.30 14.48
N ALA A 255 23.11 9.56 14.11
CA ALA A 255 23.87 9.86 12.89
C ALA A 255 25.34 9.95 13.31
N TYR A 256 26.20 9.08 12.77
CA TYR A 256 27.64 9.17 12.99
C TYR A 256 28.17 10.39 12.21
N ASN A 257 28.66 11.41 12.92
CA ASN A 257 29.26 12.56 12.27
C ASN A 257 30.74 12.26 12.02
N GLU A 258 31.09 11.95 10.76
CA GLU A 258 32.47 11.63 10.34
C GLU A 258 33.47 12.77 10.63
N HIS A 259 33.00 14.00 10.85
CA HIS A 259 33.83 15.16 11.13
C HIS A 259 34.17 15.33 12.62
N THR A 260 33.25 15.01 13.52
CA THR A 260 33.44 15.14 14.98
C THR A 260 33.82 13.82 15.65
N GLY A 261 33.64 12.68 14.96
CA GLY A 261 33.93 11.35 15.50
C GLY A 261 32.93 10.89 16.57
N ASP A 262 31.93 11.72 16.83
CA ASP A 262 30.89 11.54 17.84
C ASP A 262 29.55 11.22 17.17
N TYR A 263 28.69 10.57 17.94
CA TYR A 263 27.31 10.37 17.57
C TYR A 263 26.47 11.59 17.96
N GLU A 264 25.97 12.31 16.97
CA GLU A 264 25.19 13.52 17.20
C GLU A 264 23.68 13.23 17.21
N ILE A 265 23.00 13.87 18.16
CA ILE A 265 21.55 13.77 18.33
C ILE A 265 20.88 14.51 17.16
N ALA A 266 20.18 13.78 16.29
CA ALA A 266 19.36 14.31 15.20
C ALA A 266 18.09 15.05 15.68
N SER A 267 18.17 15.83 16.76
CA SER A 267 17.03 16.59 17.32
C SER A 267 16.42 17.57 16.32
N ARG A 268 17.16 17.99 15.29
CA ARG A 268 16.67 18.90 14.24
C ARG A 268 15.86 18.19 13.14
N GLN A 269 15.65 16.88 13.24
CA GLN A 269 15.04 16.07 12.17
C GLN A 269 13.97 15.10 12.67
N PHE A 270 13.38 15.29 13.87
CA PHE A 270 12.33 14.38 14.38
C PHE A 270 11.23 14.13 13.35
N GLU A 271 10.73 15.19 12.70
CA GLU A 271 9.72 15.06 11.67
C GLU A 271 10.20 14.19 10.50
N ALA A 272 11.42 14.39 10.01
CA ALA A 272 11.99 13.58 8.93
C ALA A 272 12.13 12.10 9.33
N VAL A 273 12.55 11.82 10.56
CA VAL A 273 12.68 10.46 11.11
C VAL A 273 11.31 9.81 11.27
N LYS A 274 10.32 10.56 11.77
CA LYS A 274 8.94 10.10 11.90
C LYS A 274 8.35 9.79 10.53
N GLN A 275 8.53 10.67 9.55
CA GLN A 275 8.08 10.45 8.18
C GLN A 275 8.76 9.21 7.57
N GLN A 276 10.07 9.05 7.72
CA GLN A 276 10.77 7.85 7.24
C GLN A 276 10.22 6.56 7.88
N LEU A 277 9.94 6.59 9.18
CA LEU A 277 9.31 5.47 9.88
C LEU A 277 7.89 5.19 9.34
N LEU A 278 7.06 6.22 9.19
CA LEU A 278 5.71 6.11 8.63
C LEU A 278 5.73 5.57 7.20
N THR A 279 6.65 6.03 6.35
CA THR A 279 6.86 5.49 5.00
C THR A 279 7.23 4.01 5.06
N SER A 280 8.13 3.61 5.96
CA SER A 280 8.52 2.20 6.12
C SER A 280 7.39 1.30 6.63
N LEU A 281 6.43 1.85 7.37
CA LEU A 281 5.24 1.13 7.84
C LEU A 281 4.10 1.15 6.81
N THR A 282 4.10 2.15 5.92
CA THR A 282 3.15 2.24 4.82
C THR A 282 3.32 1.04 3.91
N ASN A 283 2.23 0.31 3.67
CA ASN A 283 2.25 -0.95 2.93
C ASN A 283 3.30 -1.95 3.43
N HIS A 284 3.63 -1.94 4.73
CA HIS A 284 4.65 -2.80 5.34
C HIS A 284 6.05 -2.65 4.72
N GLY A 285 6.34 -1.49 4.15
CA GLY A 285 7.60 -1.22 3.44
C GLY A 285 7.72 -1.96 2.12
N ARG A 286 6.62 -2.54 1.63
CA ARG A 286 6.54 -3.22 0.34
C ARG A 286 6.21 -2.22 -0.77
N PRO A 287 6.77 -2.40 -1.96
CA PRO A 287 6.49 -1.52 -3.09
C PRO A 287 5.03 -1.64 -3.53
N PHE A 288 4.49 -0.56 -4.09
CA PHE A 288 3.16 -0.56 -4.68
C PHE A 288 3.25 -0.96 -6.16
N ILE A 289 2.80 -2.16 -6.48
CA ILE A 289 2.79 -2.69 -7.85
C ILE A 289 1.35 -2.80 -8.34
N TYR A 290 1.11 -2.42 -9.59
CA TYR A 290 -0.18 -2.50 -10.25
C TYR A 290 -0.07 -3.23 -11.58
N VAL A 291 -1.08 -4.03 -11.91
CA VAL A 291 -1.31 -4.48 -13.28
C VAL A 291 -1.90 -3.33 -14.06
N GLU A 292 -1.18 -2.85 -15.07
CA GLU A 292 -1.63 -1.75 -15.93
C GLU A 292 -2.15 -2.28 -17.27
N ASP A 293 -1.50 -3.29 -17.85
CA ASP A 293 -1.95 -3.91 -19.10
C ASP A 293 -1.63 -5.41 -19.16
N GLY A 294 -2.63 -6.28 -19.08
CA GLY A 294 -2.58 -7.72 -19.32
C GLY A 294 -2.70 -8.14 -20.79
N ASN A 295 -2.76 -7.20 -21.73
CA ASN A 295 -2.61 -7.49 -23.16
C ASN A 295 -1.60 -6.54 -23.81
N TYR A 296 -0.45 -6.37 -23.14
CA TYR A 296 0.57 -5.43 -23.58
C TYR A 296 1.03 -5.70 -25.01
N ARG A 297 1.09 -4.63 -25.80
CA ARG A 297 1.41 -4.64 -27.24
C ARG A 297 0.52 -5.57 -28.06
N ASN A 298 -0.69 -5.89 -27.57
CA ASN A 298 -1.60 -6.86 -28.16
C ASN A 298 -0.99 -8.26 -28.32
N ARG A 299 -0.04 -8.63 -27.44
CA ARG A 299 0.65 -9.93 -27.42
C ARG A 299 0.24 -10.80 -26.23
N GLY A 300 -0.74 -10.39 -25.45
CA GLY A 300 -1.12 -11.06 -24.19
C GLY A 300 -0.02 -11.02 -23.13
N GLU A 301 0.93 -10.09 -23.25
CA GLU A 301 2.01 -9.90 -22.28
C GLU A 301 1.48 -9.11 -21.07
N LEU A 302 2.04 -9.38 -19.89
CA LEU A 302 1.65 -8.70 -18.66
C LEU A 302 2.56 -7.50 -18.42
N TYR A 303 1.98 -6.31 -18.28
CA TYR A 303 2.66 -5.07 -17.96
C TYR A 303 2.24 -4.58 -16.58
N LEU A 304 3.24 -4.47 -15.72
CA LEU A 304 3.13 -4.01 -14.35
C LEU A 304 3.77 -2.64 -14.24
N ARG A 305 3.25 -1.82 -13.34
CA ARG A 305 3.86 -0.55 -12.98
C ARG A 305 4.13 -0.49 -11.50
N HIS A 306 5.38 -0.17 -11.17
CA HIS A 306 5.79 0.22 -9.83
C HIS A 306 5.43 1.69 -9.62
N GLN A 307 4.60 1.97 -8.64
CA GLN A 307 4.38 3.33 -8.17
C GLN A 307 5.58 3.76 -7.32
N TYR A 308 6.56 4.38 -7.97
CA TYR A 308 7.77 4.88 -7.32
C TYR A 308 7.44 5.94 -6.27
N GLN A 309 7.90 5.71 -5.04
CA GLN A 309 7.73 6.59 -3.89
C GLN A 309 9.09 6.99 -3.29
N GLY A 310 10.09 7.23 -4.13
CA GLY A 310 11.45 7.61 -3.71
C GLY A 310 12.36 6.44 -3.33
N VAL A 311 11.89 5.19 -3.47
CA VAL A 311 12.67 3.97 -3.19
C VAL A 311 12.61 3.08 -4.43
N GLU A 312 13.78 2.71 -4.94
CA GLU A 312 13.90 1.79 -6.07
C GLU A 312 13.61 0.34 -5.68
N LEU A 313 13.22 -0.45 -6.67
CA LEU A 313 13.10 -1.89 -6.46
C LEU A 313 14.47 -2.54 -6.31
N LYS A 314 14.58 -3.46 -5.36
CA LYS A 314 15.72 -4.37 -5.30
C LYS A 314 15.74 -5.24 -6.55
N GLN A 315 16.82 -5.11 -7.32
CA GLN A 315 16.90 -5.68 -8.68
C GLN A 315 16.87 -7.21 -8.70
N ASP A 316 17.54 -7.84 -7.73
CA ASP A 316 17.51 -9.28 -7.49
C ASP A 316 16.09 -9.77 -7.20
N TYR A 317 15.39 -9.14 -6.26
CA TYR A 317 13.99 -9.48 -5.94
C TYR A 317 13.06 -9.25 -7.13
N ALA A 318 13.17 -8.10 -7.82
CA ALA A 318 12.33 -7.79 -8.96
C ALA A 318 12.47 -8.85 -10.08
N ARG A 319 13.70 -9.29 -10.37
CA ARG A 319 13.95 -10.35 -11.36
C ARG A 319 13.32 -11.67 -10.95
N ASP A 320 13.54 -12.12 -9.71
CA ASP A 320 12.96 -13.38 -9.22
C ASP A 320 11.42 -13.35 -9.19
N THR A 321 10.83 -12.21 -8.80
CA THR A 321 9.38 -11.99 -8.84
C THR A 321 8.84 -12.10 -10.27
N LEU A 322 9.49 -11.49 -11.27
CA LEU A 322 9.08 -11.61 -12.68
C LEU A 322 9.18 -13.06 -13.19
N VAL A 323 10.21 -13.80 -12.80
CA VAL A 323 10.33 -15.23 -13.15
C VAL A 323 9.12 -16.01 -12.64
N ASN A 324 8.69 -15.76 -11.41
CA ASN A 324 7.54 -16.45 -10.85
C ASN A 324 6.22 -15.97 -11.45
N LEU A 325 6.05 -14.66 -11.70
CA LEU A 325 4.87 -14.13 -12.40
C LEU A 325 4.73 -14.70 -13.82
N GLN A 326 5.83 -14.83 -14.57
CA GLN A 326 5.83 -15.45 -15.89
C GLN A 326 5.42 -16.92 -15.85
N LYS A 327 5.83 -17.68 -14.82
CA LYS A 327 5.39 -19.07 -14.63
C LYS A 327 3.88 -19.19 -14.43
N LEU A 328 3.25 -18.22 -13.75
CA LEU A 328 1.81 -18.19 -13.52
C LEU A 328 1.03 -17.65 -14.73
N TRP A 329 1.55 -16.60 -15.38
CA TRP A 329 0.90 -15.93 -16.51
C TRP A 329 1.07 -16.71 -17.83
N GLY A 330 2.19 -17.41 -18.00
CA GLY A 330 2.54 -18.21 -19.17
C GLY A 330 3.07 -17.42 -20.39
N ARG A 331 3.07 -16.09 -20.32
CA ARG A 331 3.59 -15.17 -21.36
C ARG A 331 4.59 -14.18 -20.76
N PRO A 332 5.39 -13.48 -21.59
CA PRO A 332 6.33 -12.47 -21.09
C PRO A 332 5.69 -11.45 -20.16
N VAL A 333 6.48 -11.04 -19.16
CA VAL A 333 6.06 -10.09 -18.12
C VAL A 333 7.04 -8.93 -18.05
N HIS A 334 6.50 -7.74 -17.81
CA HIS A 334 7.22 -6.48 -17.80
C HIS A 334 6.86 -5.71 -16.55
N ILE A 335 7.83 -5.00 -15.96
CA ILE A 335 7.59 -4.05 -14.88
C ILE A 335 8.31 -2.73 -15.19
N GLU A 336 7.53 -1.66 -15.25
CA GLU A 336 8.04 -0.29 -15.27
C GLU A 336 8.43 0.14 -13.86
N THR A 337 9.65 0.66 -13.70
CA THR A 337 10.18 1.19 -12.44
C THR A 337 11.21 2.29 -12.72
N VAL A 338 11.74 2.91 -11.67
CA VAL A 338 12.90 3.80 -11.72
C VAL A 338 14.15 3.02 -11.29
N ILE A 339 15.27 3.22 -12.01
CA ILE A 339 16.60 2.69 -11.71
C ILE A 339 17.61 3.81 -11.98
N ASP A 340 18.48 4.11 -11.02
CA ASP A 340 19.46 5.20 -11.10
C ASP A 340 18.81 6.55 -11.48
N ASP A 341 17.64 6.84 -10.88
CA ASP A 341 16.78 8.02 -11.16
C ASP A 341 16.22 8.11 -12.60
N GLU A 342 16.40 7.09 -13.44
CA GLU A 342 15.83 7.01 -14.79
C GLU A 342 14.70 5.98 -14.89
N GLN A 343 13.69 6.25 -15.71
CA GLN A 343 12.62 5.28 -15.96
C GLN A 343 13.17 4.10 -16.77
N ALA A 344 12.89 2.89 -16.29
CA ALA A 344 13.33 1.65 -16.91
C ALA A 344 12.24 0.58 -16.85
N VAL A 345 12.23 -0.28 -17.86
CA VAL A 345 11.36 -1.46 -17.93
C VAL A 345 12.22 -2.71 -17.80
N ILE A 346 11.98 -3.48 -16.75
CA ILE A 346 12.56 -4.81 -16.56
C ILE A 346 11.58 -5.81 -17.18
N SER A 347 12.08 -6.62 -18.11
CA SER A 347 11.30 -7.60 -18.85
C SER A 347 11.83 -9.01 -18.62
N PHE A 348 10.95 -9.99 -18.60
CA PHE A 348 11.32 -11.40 -18.59
C PHE A 348 10.47 -12.18 -19.60
N ASP A 349 11.13 -12.83 -20.56
CA ASP A 349 10.47 -13.54 -21.67
C ASP A 349 10.19 -15.03 -21.38
N GLY A 350 10.63 -15.53 -20.23
CA GLY A 350 10.59 -16.95 -19.85
C GLY A 350 11.97 -17.62 -19.83
N THR A 351 12.99 -16.97 -20.40
CA THR A 351 14.36 -17.47 -20.46
C THR A 351 15.39 -16.45 -19.99
N THR A 352 15.24 -15.19 -20.39
CA THR A 352 16.22 -14.12 -20.15
C THR A 352 15.57 -12.86 -19.62
N HIS A 353 16.33 -12.12 -18.81
CA HIS A 353 15.95 -10.79 -18.36
C HIS A 353 16.53 -9.74 -19.30
N GLU A 354 15.71 -8.76 -19.65
CA GLU A 354 16.14 -7.57 -20.37
C GLU A 354 15.78 -6.32 -19.56
N VAL A 355 16.68 -5.35 -19.50
CA VAL A 355 16.40 -4.02 -18.94
C VAL A 355 16.52 -3.02 -20.07
N ARG A 356 15.49 -2.20 -20.26
CA ARG A 356 15.46 -1.15 -21.28
C ARG A 356 15.09 0.17 -20.60
N ALA A 357 15.67 1.28 -21.04
CA ALA A 357 15.14 2.59 -20.68
C ALA A 357 13.70 2.69 -21.20
N ALA A 358 12.80 3.24 -20.38
CA ALA A 358 11.36 3.30 -20.65
C ALA A 358 11.02 4.28 -21.78
#